data_AF-A0A0S2JJG9-F1
#
_entry.id   AF-A0A0S2JJG9-F1
#
_cell.length_a   1.000
_cell.length_b   1.000
_cell.length_c   1.000
_cell.angle_alpha   90.00
_cell.angle_beta   90.00
_cell.angle_gamma   90.00
#
_symmetry.space_group_name_H-M   'P 1'
#
loop_
_entity.id
_entity.type
_entity.pdbx_description
1 polymer ?
#
loop_
_entity_poly.entity_id
_entity_poly.type
_entity_poly.pdbx_seq_one_letter_code
_entity_poly.pdbx_strand_id
1 'polypeptide(L)'
;MSEQVDIITDPLLYGSKGQGWHPKFVEYMVFMATNEIYANMPDAIKSDGKIQWEAPSNRSGGLYQYTHQHRLEWWQEKAKSEGIDVNQNQWISKTAKLIHPTSEKPCKRCGKFMFIKYMYPSHILLKRINKLFPDEIKVKIFDTILNVVSDLYETNGDTVLRNLPSLLKAKNISIPELGDNLDDWLAWIEESYIPAEPSTLSPGAMSNAPDRFEGFHSFNKCCRGQADKGRSDKNLRSYTTDRRVFEYWADGDWIAADRLMGQVSSNMRDEPCADGGEGPPSPDHIGPISLGFCHRPEFHLLSKAANSAKNNRMSKWDILHLKEAEKKGITICSWYAEPIWNILKDKVKNDEHARRLSKIMRDNQRNAMYLLSQMKTRGEYAFLSYLLELERANFNVEFNSLKAVNYLTVYNELQHSERVVKYSEEQKSRRLRIGFEALDSYSSKENRHTFLVASEQIEFKLVECIDYLNALGKEHVLLNESVKTAIDTGFDIQLREVVNKVPNLPFKPYEHVKALLVEGMNAVATDLANMWDDDRYVRG
;
A
#
# COMPACT_ATOMS: atom_id res chain seq x y z
N MET A 1 -0.78 27.30 -38.22
CA MET A 1 -0.18 28.14 -37.15
C MET A 1 -0.56 27.49 -35.85
N SER A 2 0.35 26.76 -35.18
CA SER A 2 0.07 26.23 -33.84
C SER A 2 0.03 27.39 -32.86
N GLU A 3 -1.09 27.60 -32.18
CA GLU A 3 -1.13 28.51 -31.04
C GLU A 3 -0.08 28.06 -30.03
N GLN A 4 0.91 28.93 -29.80
CA GLN A 4 1.93 28.71 -28.80
C GLN A 4 1.24 28.91 -27.45
N VAL A 5 0.88 27.82 -26.78
CA VAL A 5 0.26 27.89 -25.46
C VAL A 5 1.33 28.35 -24.47
N ASP A 6 1.16 29.54 -23.90
CA ASP A 6 2.08 30.07 -22.89
C ASP A 6 2.07 29.19 -21.64
N ILE A 7 3.27 28.81 -21.18
CA ILE A 7 3.44 27.98 -19.99
C ILE A 7 3.18 28.83 -18.75
N ILE A 8 2.23 28.40 -17.92
CA ILE A 8 1.96 29.06 -16.63
C ILE A 8 3.16 28.86 -15.70
N THR A 9 3.63 29.96 -15.10
CA THR A 9 4.75 29.96 -14.14
C THR A 9 4.35 30.38 -12.73
N ASP A 10 3.13 30.89 -12.53
CA ASP A 10 2.63 31.30 -11.21
C ASP A 10 2.42 30.08 -10.28
N PRO A 11 3.16 29.97 -9.17
CA PRO A 11 3.05 28.85 -8.25
C PRO A 11 1.70 28.74 -7.53
N LEU A 12 0.92 29.82 -7.45
CA LEU A 12 -0.43 29.81 -6.87
C LEU A 12 -1.44 29.10 -7.77
N LEU A 13 -1.20 29.10 -9.08
CA LEU A 13 -2.03 28.38 -10.06
C LEU A 13 -1.73 26.88 -10.09
N TYR A 14 -0.62 26.46 -9.49
CA TYR A 14 -0.26 25.06 -9.28
C TYR A 14 -0.60 24.64 -7.84
N GLY A 15 -1.63 23.80 -7.67
CA GLY A 15 -2.06 23.42 -6.33
C GLY A 15 -3.48 22.88 -6.28
N SER A 16 -3.87 22.38 -5.11
CA SER A 16 -5.26 22.03 -4.81
C SER A 16 -5.52 22.35 -3.34
N LYS A 17 -6.74 22.73 -2.98
CA LYS A 17 -7.15 23.00 -1.58
C LYS A 17 -6.35 24.13 -0.90
N GLY A 18 -6.08 25.22 -1.62
CA GLY A 18 -5.48 26.44 -1.05
C GLY A 18 -3.98 26.38 -0.72
N GLN A 19 -3.27 25.32 -1.12
CA GLN A 19 -1.81 25.26 -1.02
C GLN A 19 -1.18 25.25 -2.41
N GLY A 20 -0.51 26.36 -2.75
CA GLY A 20 0.32 26.47 -3.94
C GLY A 20 1.55 25.57 -3.88
N TRP A 21 2.14 25.26 -5.03
CA TRP A 21 3.42 24.55 -5.11
C TRP A 21 4.55 25.53 -4.81
N HIS A 22 5.68 25.03 -4.31
CA HIS A 22 6.80 25.92 -4.01
C HIS A 22 7.34 26.57 -5.29
N PRO A 23 7.67 27.88 -5.31
CA PRO A 23 8.14 28.58 -6.52
C PRO A 23 9.31 27.90 -7.22
N LYS A 24 10.36 27.54 -6.47
CA LYS A 24 11.52 26.75 -6.98
C LYS A 24 11.11 25.44 -7.66
N PHE A 25 10.04 24.80 -7.19
CA PHE A 25 9.55 23.58 -7.82
C PHE A 25 8.89 23.90 -9.16
N VAL A 26 8.09 24.96 -9.24
CA VAL A 26 7.44 25.37 -10.50
C VAL A 26 8.46 25.82 -11.54
N GLU A 27 9.46 26.61 -11.14
CA GLU A 27 10.60 26.95 -12.00
C GLU A 27 11.29 25.69 -12.55
N TYR A 28 11.56 24.73 -11.67
CA TYR A 28 12.10 23.43 -12.06
C TYR A 28 11.19 22.67 -13.03
N MET A 29 9.86 22.71 -12.85
CA MET A 29 8.96 22.05 -13.79
C MET A 29 9.04 22.66 -15.17
N VAL A 30 9.07 23.99 -15.25
CA VAL A 30 9.20 24.73 -16.52
C VAL A 30 10.50 24.31 -17.18
N PHE A 31 11.62 24.34 -16.44
CA PHE A 31 12.91 23.87 -16.93
C PHE A 31 12.84 22.44 -17.49
N MET A 32 12.22 21.50 -16.77
CA MET A 32 12.14 20.11 -17.22
C MET A 32 11.22 19.94 -18.44
N ALA A 33 10.09 20.66 -18.48
CA ALA A 33 9.12 20.58 -19.57
C ALA A 33 9.63 21.18 -20.88
N THR A 34 10.55 22.13 -20.81
CA THR A 34 11.19 22.77 -21.98
C THR A 34 12.56 22.19 -22.31
N ASN A 35 13.09 21.27 -21.49
CA ASN A 35 14.38 20.65 -21.74
C ASN A 35 14.31 19.63 -22.88
N GLU A 36 15.26 19.70 -23.81
CA GLU A 36 15.32 18.83 -25.00
C GLU A 36 15.38 17.33 -24.67
N ILE A 37 15.92 16.96 -23.51
CA ILE A 37 15.95 15.56 -23.05
C ILE A 37 14.54 14.98 -22.98
N TYR A 38 13.56 15.79 -22.58
CA TYR A 38 12.14 15.43 -22.47
C TYR A 38 11.32 15.85 -23.68
N ALA A 39 11.97 16.14 -24.82
CA ALA A 39 11.28 16.48 -26.06
C ALA A 39 10.26 15.39 -26.44
N ASN A 40 9.13 15.83 -26.97
CA ASN A 40 7.99 14.99 -27.36
C ASN A 40 7.36 14.18 -26.21
N MET A 41 7.62 14.53 -24.94
CA MET A 41 6.93 13.93 -23.81
C MET A 41 5.40 14.13 -23.97
N PRO A 42 4.60 13.05 -23.96
CA PRO A 42 3.16 13.16 -24.19
C PRO A 42 2.45 14.04 -23.15
N ASP A 43 1.56 14.88 -23.66
CA ASP A 43 0.74 15.82 -22.92
C ASP A 43 1.56 16.71 -21.98
N ALA A 44 2.76 17.15 -22.35
CA ALA A 44 3.64 17.93 -21.47
C ALA A 44 2.97 19.21 -20.94
N ILE A 45 2.35 19.98 -21.84
CA ILE A 45 1.61 21.21 -21.56
C ILE A 45 0.14 20.96 -21.86
N LYS A 46 -0.74 21.31 -20.91
CA LYS A 46 -2.18 21.22 -21.10
C LYS A 46 -2.69 22.40 -21.92
N SER A 47 -3.91 22.25 -22.44
CA SER A 47 -4.72 23.29 -23.07
C SER A 47 -4.91 24.55 -22.22
N ASP A 48 -4.77 24.47 -20.90
CA ASP A 48 -4.85 25.64 -19.99
C ASP A 48 -3.47 26.27 -19.70
N GLY A 49 -2.41 25.83 -20.39
CA GLY A 49 -1.03 26.29 -20.19
C GLY A 49 -0.31 25.70 -18.98
N LYS A 50 -0.97 24.87 -18.16
CA LYS A 50 -0.30 24.21 -17.03
C LYS A 50 0.52 23.02 -17.50
N ILE A 51 1.66 22.82 -16.84
CA ILE A 51 2.46 21.60 -17.01
C ILE A 51 1.69 20.42 -16.40
N GLN A 52 1.51 19.37 -17.18
CA GLN A 52 0.85 18.13 -16.76
C GLN A 52 1.84 17.26 -15.97
N TRP A 53 2.21 17.71 -14.78
CA TRP A 53 3.30 17.08 -14.02
C TRP A 53 3.01 15.64 -13.57
N GLU A 54 1.77 15.38 -13.14
CA GLU A 54 1.36 14.09 -12.56
C GLU A 54 0.35 13.38 -13.50
N ALA A 55 0.62 12.13 -13.84
CA ALA A 55 -0.19 11.32 -14.76
C ALA A 55 -0.43 9.91 -14.18
N PRO A 56 -1.25 9.76 -13.12
CA PRO A 56 -1.50 8.46 -12.49
C PRO A 56 -2.30 7.52 -13.41
N SER A 57 -2.04 6.22 -13.30
CA SER A 57 -2.68 5.16 -14.10
C SER A 57 -4.19 4.97 -13.90
N ASN A 58 -4.77 5.57 -12.86
CA ASN A 58 -6.18 5.34 -12.47
C ASN A 58 -7.14 6.44 -12.95
N ARG A 59 -6.77 7.24 -13.95
CA ARG A 59 -7.66 8.25 -14.53
C ARG A 59 -8.74 7.58 -15.37
N SER A 60 -10.00 7.84 -15.01
CA SER A 60 -11.18 7.20 -15.59
C SER A 60 -11.86 8.00 -16.72
N GLY A 61 -11.35 9.18 -17.08
CA GLY A 61 -11.99 10.09 -18.04
C GLY A 61 -11.24 11.40 -18.26
N GLY A 62 -11.62 12.12 -19.32
CA GLY A 62 -11.10 13.44 -19.68
C GLY A 62 -9.98 13.42 -20.73
N LEU A 63 -9.63 14.60 -21.24
CA LEU A 63 -8.67 14.79 -22.35
C LEU A 63 -7.31 14.11 -22.10
N TYR A 64 -6.87 14.05 -20.84
CA TYR A 64 -5.57 13.53 -20.42
C TYR A 64 -5.67 12.18 -19.68
N GLN A 65 -6.66 11.34 -20.02
CA GLN A 65 -6.84 10.03 -19.40
C GLN A 65 -5.77 9.01 -19.82
N TYR A 66 -5.27 9.10 -21.05
CA TYR A 66 -4.28 8.17 -21.60
C TYR A 66 -2.82 8.61 -21.41
N THR A 67 -2.58 9.77 -20.80
CA THR A 67 -1.23 10.34 -20.61
C THR A 67 -0.26 9.36 -19.94
N HIS A 68 -0.72 8.58 -18.96
CA HIS A 68 0.13 7.59 -18.30
C HIS A 68 0.68 6.55 -19.28
N GLN A 69 -0.19 6.01 -20.15
CA GLN A 69 0.17 4.98 -21.12
C GLN A 69 1.12 5.54 -22.18
N HIS A 70 0.81 6.72 -22.73
CA HIS A 70 1.68 7.38 -23.70
C HIS A 70 3.06 7.71 -23.11
N ARG A 71 3.12 8.15 -21.85
CA ARG A 71 4.41 8.37 -21.16
C ARG A 71 5.18 7.09 -20.94
N LEU A 72 4.51 5.98 -20.61
CA LEU A 72 5.18 4.70 -20.46
C LEU A 72 5.86 4.29 -21.77
N GLU A 73 5.19 4.46 -22.90
CA GLU A 73 5.75 4.23 -24.24
C GLU A 73 6.93 5.15 -24.52
N TRP A 74 6.81 6.45 -24.26
CA TRP A 74 7.92 7.41 -24.38
C TRP A 74 9.13 6.99 -23.53
N TRP A 75 8.90 6.57 -22.29
CA TRP A 75 9.97 6.09 -21.41
C TRP A 75 10.63 4.81 -21.95
N GLN A 76 9.87 3.89 -22.53
CA GLN A 76 10.42 2.68 -23.16
C GLN A 76 11.29 3.02 -24.37
N GLU A 77 10.84 3.95 -25.21
CA GLU A 77 11.61 4.42 -26.37
C GLU A 77 12.88 5.12 -25.94
N LYS A 78 12.79 6.01 -24.94
CA LYS A 78 13.96 6.68 -24.37
C LYS A 78 14.93 5.69 -23.73
N ALA A 79 14.44 4.68 -23.00
CA ALA A 79 15.30 3.64 -22.45
C ALA A 79 16.07 2.89 -23.55
N LYS A 80 15.38 2.52 -24.63
CA LYS A 80 16.01 1.87 -25.79
C LYS A 80 17.05 2.78 -26.46
N SER A 81 16.80 4.09 -26.57
CA SER A 81 17.77 5.02 -27.16
C SER A 81 19.03 5.16 -26.32
N GLU A 82 18.92 5.03 -24.99
CA GLU A 82 20.05 5.03 -24.06
C GLU A 82 20.69 3.64 -23.87
N GLY A 83 20.30 2.63 -24.65
CA GLY A 83 20.83 1.27 -24.57
C GLY A 83 20.39 0.48 -23.31
N ILE A 84 19.32 0.90 -22.64
CA ILE A 84 18.76 0.21 -21.48
C ILE A 84 17.75 -0.86 -21.93
N ASP A 85 17.96 -2.11 -21.50
CA ASP A 85 17.04 -3.21 -21.76
C ASP A 85 15.75 -3.07 -20.94
N VAL A 86 14.64 -2.82 -21.64
CA VAL A 86 13.29 -2.65 -21.06
C VAL A 86 12.71 -3.94 -20.47
N ASN A 87 13.35 -5.09 -20.69
CA ASN A 87 12.96 -6.36 -20.08
C ASN A 87 13.61 -6.59 -18.70
N GLN A 88 14.62 -5.79 -18.33
CA GLN A 88 15.26 -5.90 -17.03
C GLN A 88 14.46 -5.19 -15.94
N ASN A 89 14.56 -5.69 -14.71
CA ASN A 89 13.98 -5.02 -13.56
C ASN A 89 14.55 -3.59 -13.41
N GLN A 90 13.68 -2.65 -13.02
CA GLN A 90 14.01 -1.25 -12.73
C GLN A 90 14.53 -0.43 -13.93
N TRP A 91 14.39 -0.91 -15.16
CA TRP A 91 14.83 -0.20 -16.38
C TRP A 91 14.37 1.27 -16.41
N ILE A 92 13.13 1.56 -16.01
CA ILE A 92 12.56 2.91 -16.05
C ILE A 92 13.18 3.85 -15.01
N SER A 93 13.53 3.32 -13.84
CA SER A 93 14.22 4.07 -12.78
C SER A 93 15.67 4.37 -13.18
N LYS A 94 16.35 3.40 -13.80
CA LYS A 94 17.69 3.59 -14.38
C LYS A 94 17.68 4.67 -15.46
N THR A 95 16.71 4.59 -16.37
CA THR A 95 16.51 5.57 -17.44
C THR A 95 16.28 6.96 -16.87
N ALA A 96 15.36 7.10 -15.91
CA ALA A 96 15.05 8.38 -15.28
C ALA A 96 16.27 9.02 -14.58
N LYS A 97 17.14 8.22 -13.94
CA LYS A 97 18.38 8.73 -13.34
C LYS A 97 19.42 9.11 -14.38
N LEU A 98 19.59 8.29 -15.41
CA LEU A 98 20.58 8.48 -16.47
C LEU A 98 20.32 9.78 -17.24
N ILE A 99 19.07 10.01 -17.64
CA ILE A 99 18.73 11.17 -18.47
C ILE A 99 18.48 12.44 -17.65
N HIS A 100 18.46 12.39 -16.32
CA HIS A 100 18.09 13.56 -15.53
C HIS A 100 19.11 14.69 -15.71
N PRO A 101 18.73 15.89 -16.19
CA PRO A 101 19.69 16.91 -16.62
C PRO A 101 20.66 17.38 -15.54
N THR A 102 20.20 17.42 -14.29
CA THR A 102 20.94 17.99 -13.15
C THR A 102 21.31 16.98 -12.06
N SER A 103 20.83 15.74 -12.14
CA SER A 103 20.86 14.77 -11.03
C SER A 103 20.27 15.25 -9.68
N GLU A 104 19.59 16.40 -9.64
CA GLU A 104 19.03 17.02 -8.43
C GLU A 104 17.67 17.66 -8.71
N LYS A 105 16.76 17.63 -7.73
CA LYS A 105 15.47 18.31 -7.86
C LYS A 105 15.02 19.00 -6.58
N PRO A 106 14.28 20.12 -6.67
CA PRO A 106 13.66 20.76 -5.52
C PRO A 106 12.46 19.95 -5.02
N CYS A 107 12.18 20.05 -3.72
CA CYS A 107 10.97 19.48 -3.14
C CYS A 107 9.74 20.36 -3.45
N LYS A 108 8.63 19.75 -3.92
CA LYS A 108 7.36 20.43 -4.19
C LYS A 108 6.81 21.27 -3.03
N ARG A 109 7.13 20.89 -1.79
CA ARG A 109 6.65 21.57 -0.57
C ARG A 109 7.60 22.64 -0.04
N CYS A 110 8.88 22.32 0.14
CA CYS A 110 9.83 23.22 0.80
C CYS A 110 10.90 23.82 -0.13
N GLY A 111 10.90 23.45 -1.42
CA GLY A 111 11.82 23.98 -2.42
C GLY A 111 13.29 23.56 -2.26
N LYS A 112 13.65 22.81 -1.21
CA LYS A 112 15.04 22.37 -0.99
C LYS A 112 15.42 21.30 -2.01
N PHE A 113 16.60 21.47 -2.61
CA PHE A 113 17.17 20.54 -3.56
C PHE A 113 17.73 19.31 -2.84
N MET A 114 17.59 18.16 -3.47
CA MET A 114 18.24 16.92 -3.06
C MET A 114 18.63 16.13 -4.31
N PHE A 115 19.73 15.40 -4.21
CA PHE A 115 20.19 14.48 -5.25
C PHE A 115 19.22 13.32 -5.43
N ILE A 116 19.01 12.91 -6.68
CA ILE A 116 18.23 11.71 -7.00
C ILE A 116 19.05 10.42 -6.80
N LYS A 117 20.37 10.53 -6.66
CA LYS A 117 21.31 9.43 -6.40
C LYS A 117 21.22 8.92 -4.96
N TYR A 118 21.62 7.66 -4.75
CA TYR A 118 21.63 6.99 -3.44
C TYR A 118 22.78 7.47 -2.56
N MET A 119 22.76 8.72 -2.13
CA MET A 119 23.86 9.31 -1.36
C MET A 119 23.48 9.69 0.07
N TYR A 120 22.23 9.57 0.47
CA TYR A 120 21.81 9.93 1.83
C TYR A 120 21.78 8.69 2.73
N PRO A 121 22.38 8.73 3.94
CA PRO A 121 22.32 7.62 4.88
C PRO A 121 20.88 7.14 5.13
N SER A 122 20.70 5.82 5.05
CA SER A 122 19.47 5.15 5.45
C SER A 122 19.44 4.89 6.96
N HIS A 123 18.29 4.50 7.48
CA HIS A 123 18.15 4.08 8.88
C HIS A 123 19.09 2.90 9.25
N ILE A 124 19.44 2.04 8.28
CA ILE A 124 20.36 0.91 8.51
C ILE A 124 21.76 1.43 8.81
N LEU A 125 22.24 2.37 7.99
CA LEU A 125 23.55 2.96 8.16
C LEU A 125 23.62 3.80 9.44
N LEU A 126 22.61 4.63 9.69
CA LEU A 126 22.54 5.44 10.91
C LEU A 126 22.58 4.56 12.17
N LYS A 127 21.89 3.41 12.16
CA LYS A 127 21.94 2.44 13.28
C LYS A 127 23.35 1.86 13.48
N ARG A 128 24.09 1.61 12.40
CA ARG A 128 25.46 1.10 12.48
C ARG A 128 26.43 2.16 12.98
N ILE A 129 26.32 3.38 12.46
CA ILE A 129 27.10 4.55 12.91
C ILE A 129 26.87 4.73 14.41
N ASN A 130 25.61 4.84 14.86
CA ASN A 130 25.30 5.03 16.28
C ASN A 130 25.73 3.87 17.19
N LYS A 131 26.00 2.68 16.62
CA LYS A 131 26.53 1.54 17.39
C LYS A 131 28.04 1.64 17.58
N LEU A 132 28.77 2.12 16.58
CA LEU A 132 30.23 2.21 16.61
C LEU A 132 30.72 3.55 17.16
N PHE A 133 29.93 4.61 16.95
CA PHE A 133 30.22 6.01 17.23
C PHE A 133 28.99 6.63 17.93
N PRO A 134 28.68 6.23 19.17
CA PRO A 134 27.49 6.67 19.87
C PRO A 134 27.56 8.16 20.21
N ASP A 135 26.50 8.91 19.87
CA ASP A 135 26.33 10.35 20.18
C ASP A 135 27.39 11.30 19.60
N GLU A 136 28.27 10.83 18.72
CA GLU A 136 29.35 11.65 18.16
C GLU A 136 28.88 12.61 17.06
N ILE A 137 27.90 12.20 16.25
CA ILE A 137 27.40 13.03 15.15
C ILE A 137 25.87 13.05 15.06
N LYS A 138 25.34 14.24 14.77
CA LYS A 138 23.92 14.44 14.49
C LYS A 138 23.69 14.57 12.98
N VAL A 139 23.48 13.44 12.31
CA VAL A 139 23.20 13.40 10.87
C VAL A 139 21.87 14.08 10.55
N LYS A 140 21.92 15.17 9.79
CA LYS A 140 20.76 15.89 9.26
C LYS A 140 20.27 15.21 7.98
N ILE A 141 19.02 15.51 7.62
CA ILE A 141 18.36 14.89 6.46
C ILE A 141 19.00 15.23 5.10
N PHE A 142 19.82 16.28 5.05
CA PHE A 142 20.52 16.74 3.84
C PHE A 142 21.99 16.30 3.80
N ASP A 143 22.50 15.65 4.84
CA ASP A 143 23.89 15.23 4.87
C ASP A 143 24.06 14.00 3.97
N THR A 144 25.00 14.09 3.03
CA THR A 144 25.36 12.96 2.18
C THR A 144 26.26 12.00 2.95
N ILE A 145 26.47 10.80 2.42
CA ILE A 145 27.42 9.86 2.98
C ILE A 145 28.84 10.42 3.00
N LEU A 146 29.21 11.25 2.01
CA LEU A 146 30.52 11.89 1.96
C LEU A 146 30.67 12.86 3.13
N ASN A 147 29.67 13.73 3.36
CA ASN A 147 29.63 14.62 4.53
C ASN A 147 29.76 13.83 5.84
N VAL A 148 28.98 12.76 5.99
CA VAL A 148 28.95 11.97 7.21
C VAL A 148 30.29 11.27 7.48
N VAL A 149 30.96 10.76 6.44
CA VAL A 149 32.27 10.12 6.60
C VAL A 149 33.34 11.16 6.95
N SER A 150 33.33 12.32 6.29
CA SER A 150 34.23 13.44 6.62
C SER A 150 34.03 13.92 8.06
N ASP A 151 32.79 14.19 8.49
CA ASP A 151 32.48 14.65 9.83
C ASP A 151 32.89 13.63 10.91
N LEU A 152 32.65 12.33 10.65
CA LEU A 152 33.12 11.25 11.54
C LEU A 152 34.64 11.24 11.63
N TYR A 153 35.33 11.34 10.50
CA TYR A 153 36.79 11.32 10.44
C TYR A 153 37.41 12.53 11.15
N GLU A 154 36.84 13.73 11.00
CA GLU A 154 37.29 14.92 11.73
C GLU A 154 37.26 14.72 13.25
N THR A 155 36.29 13.96 13.75
CA THR A 155 36.11 13.71 15.18
C THR A 155 36.94 12.53 15.70
N ASN A 156 37.19 11.51 14.87
CA ASN A 156 37.67 10.19 15.32
C ASN A 156 38.92 9.66 14.58
N GLY A 157 39.39 10.38 13.56
CA GLY A 157 40.52 10.02 12.72
C GLY A 157 40.40 8.62 12.09
N ASP A 158 41.54 7.95 11.95
CA ASP A 158 41.70 6.66 11.27
C ASP A 158 40.84 5.52 11.84
N THR A 159 40.30 5.69 13.06
CA THR A 159 39.34 4.74 13.64
C THR A 159 38.10 4.60 12.75
N VAL A 160 37.68 5.67 12.09
CA VAL A 160 36.53 5.64 11.16
C VAL A 160 36.87 4.81 9.93
N LEU A 161 38.04 5.03 9.34
CA LEU A 161 38.48 4.35 8.12
C LEU A 161 38.56 2.84 8.32
N ARG A 162 39.11 2.40 9.46
CA ARG A 162 39.14 0.99 9.86
C ARG A 162 37.75 0.36 10.06
N ASN A 163 36.73 1.17 10.32
CA ASN A 163 35.34 0.73 10.50
C ASN A 163 34.46 0.89 9.25
N LEU A 164 34.92 1.60 8.21
CA LEU A 164 34.17 1.78 6.96
C LEU A 164 33.75 0.45 6.30
N PRO A 165 34.57 -0.62 6.27
CA PRO A 165 34.13 -1.91 5.74
C PRO A 165 32.89 -2.48 6.46
N SER A 166 32.80 -2.28 7.77
CA SER A 166 31.64 -2.72 8.57
C SER A 166 30.42 -1.82 8.33
N LEU A 167 30.64 -0.51 8.28
CA LEU A 167 29.59 0.48 8.05
C LEU A 167 28.94 0.32 6.67
N LEU A 168 29.75 0.19 5.63
CA LEU A 168 29.37 0.17 4.22
C LEU A 168 29.07 -1.23 3.68
N LYS A 169 28.95 -2.24 4.55
CA LYS A 169 28.58 -3.60 4.14
C LYS A 169 27.16 -3.65 3.56
N ALA A 170 27.04 -3.98 2.27
CA ALA A 170 25.78 -4.17 1.56
C ALA A 170 25.81 -5.41 0.65
N LYS A 171 24.63 -5.89 0.22
CA LYS A 171 24.53 -7.03 -0.71
C LYS A 171 25.15 -6.65 -2.05
N ASN A 172 25.94 -7.55 -2.65
CA ASN A 172 26.56 -7.39 -3.97
C ASN A 172 27.56 -6.22 -4.08
N ILE A 173 28.14 -5.76 -2.97
CA ILE A 173 29.21 -4.77 -2.97
C ILE A 173 30.47 -5.41 -2.42
N SER A 174 31.54 -5.39 -3.21
CA SER A 174 32.89 -5.73 -2.75
C SER A 174 33.55 -4.48 -2.19
N ILE A 175 34.00 -4.56 -0.94
CA ILE A 175 34.67 -3.45 -0.26
C ILE A 175 36.17 -3.56 -0.52
N PRO A 176 36.83 -2.52 -1.05
CA PRO A 176 38.26 -2.52 -1.30
C PRO A 176 39.08 -2.38 0.00
N GLU A 177 40.34 -2.79 -0.07
CA GLU A 177 41.34 -2.54 0.96
C GLU A 177 42.07 -1.22 0.65
N LEU A 178 41.61 -0.11 1.22
CA LEU A 178 42.12 1.24 0.93
C LEU A 178 43.00 1.84 2.06
N GLY A 179 43.25 1.08 3.12
CA GLY A 179 44.02 1.56 4.27
C GLY A 179 43.41 2.81 4.94
N ASP A 180 44.29 3.63 5.51
CA ASP A 180 43.92 4.82 6.29
C ASP A 180 44.05 6.12 5.47
N ASN A 181 43.53 6.13 4.24
CA ASN A 181 43.44 7.33 3.39
C ASN A 181 41.98 7.75 3.19
N LEU A 182 41.58 8.89 3.76
CA LEU A 182 40.23 9.43 3.63
C LEU A 182 39.85 9.71 2.17
N ASP A 183 40.74 10.29 1.38
CA ASP A 183 40.44 10.70 0.00
C ASP A 183 40.16 9.48 -0.89
N ASP A 184 40.93 8.40 -0.71
CA ASP A 184 40.70 7.13 -1.43
C ASP A 184 39.34 6.52 -1.06
N TRP A 185 38.96 6.59 0.22
CA TRP A 185 37.66 6.14 0.68
C TRP A 185 36.52 7.00 0.12
N LEU A 186 36.65 8.32 0.11
CA LEU A 186 35.64 9.23 -0.43
C LEU A 186 35.47 9.04 -1.95
N ALA A 187 36.57 8.92 -2.68
CA ALA A 187 36.56 8.64 -4.12
C ALA A 187 35.87 7.30 -4.41
N TRP A 188 36.22 6.23 -3.69
CA TRP A 188 35.54 4.94 -3.86
C TRP A 188 34.05 5.00 -3.52
N ILE A 189 33.68 5.73 -2.46
CA ILE A 189 32.27 5.92 -2.10
C ILE A 189 31.51 6.62 -3.23
N GLU A 190 32.10 7.67 -3.82
CA GLU A 190 31.48 8.44 -4.88
C GLU A 190 31.39 7.68 -6.21
N GLU A 191 32.46 7.01 -6.61
CA GLU A 191 32.60 6.39 -7.94
C GLU A 191 32.06 4.96 -8.00
N SER A 192 32.05 4.24 -6.88
CA SER A 192 31.67 2.82 -6.85
C SER A 192 30.49 2.54 -5.91
N TYR A 193 30.52 3.06 -4.69
CA TYR A 193 29.52 2.71 -3.68
C TYR A 193 28.15 3.36 -3.95
N ILE A 194 28.10 4.66 -4.20
CA ILE A 194 26.84 5.39 -4.49
C ILE A 194 26.19 4.86 -5.79
N PRO A 195 26.91 4.65 -6.91
CA PRO A 195 26.32 4.11 -8.14
C PRO A 195 25.79 2.68 -8.02
N ALA A 196 26.30 1.90 -7.07
CA ALA A 196 25.79 0.55 -6.79
C ALA A 196 24.43 0.54 -6.04
N GLU A 197 23.92 1.71 -5.63
CA GLU A 197 22.63 1.89 -4.95
C GLU A 197 22.40 0.98 -3.73
N PRO A 198 23.34 0.96 -2.76
CA PRO A 198 23.27 0.08 -1.61
C PRO A 198 22.05 0.36 -0.74
N SER A 199 21.53 -0.69 -0.11
CA SER A 199 20.43 -0.59 0.85
C SER A 199 20.76 0.25 2.10
N THR A 200 22.04 0.51 2.35
CA THR A 200 22.48 1.40 3.43
C THR A 200 22.32 2.87 3.09
N LEU A 201 22.12 3.22 1.81
CA LEU A 201 21.87 4.57 1.34
C LEU A 201 20.45 4.70 0.77
N SER A 202 20.05 5.93 0.51
CA SER A 202 18.73 6.27 0.02
C SER A 202 18.82 7.48 -0.91
N PRO A 203 17.95 7.57 -1.92
CA PRO A 203 17.90 8.73 -2.79
C PRO A 203 17.15 9.88 -2.11
N GLY A 204 17.47 11.11 -2.52
CA GLY A 204 16.74 12.30 -2.09
C GLY A 204 15.33 12.36 -2.66
N ALA A 205 15.10 11.80 -3.85
CA ALA A 205 13.79 11.60 -4.44
C ALA A 205 13.69 10.19 -5.03
N MET A 206 12.62 9.46 -4.69
CA MET A 206 12.38 8.12 -5.22
C MET A 206 11.85 8.20 -6.65
N SER A 207 12.26 7.26 -7.51
CA SER A 207 11.68 7.12 -8.84
C SER A 207 10.18 6.84 -8.75
N ASN A 208 9.41 7.48 -9.62
CA ASN A 208 7.97 7.34 -9.77
C ASN A 208 7.57 7.58 -11.24
N ALA A 209 8.35 7.05 -12.17
CA ALA A 209 8.00 7.00 -13.58
C ALA A 209 6.99 5.85 -13.83
N PRO A 210 6.04 5.99 -14.78
CA PRO A 210 5.78 7.15 -15.65
C PRO A 210 4.81 8.18 -15.01
N ASP A 211 4.38 7.92 -13.76
CA ASP A 211 3.42 8.74 -13.00
C ASP A 211 3.82 10.22 -12.83
N ARG A 212 5.12 10.52 -12.93
CA ARG A 212 5.69 11.88 -12.82
C ARG A 212 6.48 12.19 -14.09
N PHE A 213 6.34 13.44 -14.55
CA PHE A 213 6.93 13.92 -15.80
C PHE A 213 8.43 13.61 -15.90
N GLU A 214 9.18 13.97 -14.86
CA GLU A 214 10.63 13.78 -14.75
C GLU A 214 11.03 12.39 -14.22
N GLY A 215 10.05 11.56 -13.87
CA GLY A 215 10.27 10.21 -13.37
C GLY A 215 10.59 10.09 -11.87
N PHE A 216 10.43 11.15 -11.08
CA PHE A 216 10.67 11.15 -9.63
C PHE A 216 9.48 11.69 -8.83
N HIS A 217 9.34 11.24 -7.58
CA HIS A 217 8.34 11.79 -6.67
C HIS A 217 8.52 13.30 -6.49
N SER A 218 7.40 14.03 -6.57
CA SER A 218 7.38 15.49 -6.39
C SER A 218 7.88 15.92 -4.99
N PHE A 219 7.67 15.06 -3.97
CA PHE A 219 8.21 15.27 -2.62
C PHE A 219 9.53 14.54 -2.43
N ASN A 220 10.53 15.29 -1.97
CA ASN A 220 11.82 14.71 -1.59
C ASN A 220 11.73 14.08 -0.18
N LYS A 221 12.76 13.32 0.20
CA LYS A 221 12.94 12.67 1.51
C LYS A 221 12.63 13.61 2.68
N CYS A 222 12.97 14.90 2.55
CA CYS A 222 12.74 15.93 3.57
C CYS A 222 11.27 16.18 3.95
N CYS A 223 10.32 15.95 3.04
CA CYS A 223 8.90 16.24 3.30
C CYS A 223 7.96 15.08 3.00
N ARG A 224 8.45 14.01 2.36
CA ARG A 224 7.62 12.88 1.90
C ARG A 224 6.81 12.26 3.05
N GLY A 225 7.44 11.91 4.17
CA GLY A 225 6.76 11.21 5.28
C GLY A 225 5.61 12.01 5.92
N GLN A 226 5.60 13.34 5.79
CA GLN A 226 4.54 14.19 6.32
C GLN A 226 3.49 14.60 5.27
N ALA A 227 3.91 14.73 4.01
CA ALA A 227 3.04 15.17 2.92
C ALA A 227 2.31 14.01 2.21
N ASP A 228 2.93 12.82 2.18
CA ASP A 228 2.37 11.60 1.62
C ASP A 228 1.63 10.81 2.70
N LYS A 229 0.41 11.26 3.03
CA LYS A 229 -0.43 10.68 4.10
C LYS A 229 -0.83 9.22 3.84
N GLY A 230 -0.57 8.67 2.64
CA GLY A 230 -0.81 7.27 2.31
C GLY A 230 0.21 6.29 2.90
N ARG A 231 1.39 6.77 3.32
CA ARG A 231 2.49 5.93 3.85
C ARG A 231 3.23 6.62 5.00
N SER A 232 2.58 6.79 6.15
CA SER A 232 3.29 7.19 7.36
C SER A 232 4.14 6.02 7.90
N ASP A 233 5.28 6.30 8.55
CA ASP A 233 6.08 5.27 9.24
C ASP A 233 5.25 4.53 10.31
N LYS A 234 4.23 5.19 10.87
CA LYS A 234 3.24 4.60 11.79
C LYS A 234 2.35 3.57 11.08
N ASN A 235 2.09 3.75 9.78
CA ASN A 235 1.37 2.79 8.94
C ASN A 235 2.27 1.63 8.46
N LEU A 236 3.59 1.82 8.36
CA LEU A 236 4.55 0.81 7.88
C LEU A 236 5.16 -0.04 9.00
N ARG A 237 5.15 0.43 10.25
CA ARG A 237 5.73 -0.24 11.43
C ARG A 237 4.85 -1.32 12.07
N SER A 238 3.72 -1.72 11.48
CA SER A 238 2.94 -2.86 12.00
C SER A 238 3.66 -4.17 11.69
N TYR A 239 4.50 -4.58 12.64
CA TYR A 239 5.06 -5.93 12.72
C TYR A 239 3.93 -6.96 12.50
N THR A 240 4.03 -7.70 11.41
CA THR A 240 3.28 -8.92 11.05
C THR A 240 1.76 -8.86 10.94
N THR A 241 1.10 -7.72 11.16
CA THR A 241 -0.37 -7.61 11.04
C THR A 241 -0.80 -6.88 9.77
N ASP A 242 -1.61 -7.52 8.94
CA ASP A 242 -2.12 -6.91 7.72
C ASP A 242 -3.36 -6.07 8.01
N ARG A 243 -3.14 -4.76 8.20
CA ARG A 243 -4.21 -3.77 8.46
C ARG A 243 -5.34 -3.79 7.43
N ARG A 244 -5.09 -4.29 6.21
CA ARG A 244 -6.06 -4.27 5.10
C ARG A 244 -7.33 -5.04 5.44
N VAL A 245 -7.24 -6.08 6.27
CA VAL A 245 -8.43 -6.84 6.70
C VAL A 245 -9.45 -5.94 7.39
N PHE A 246 -9.01 -5.00 8.23
CA PHE A 246 -9.92 -4.05 8.91
C PHE A 246 -10.30 -2.87 8.01
N GLU A 247 -9.38 -2.41 7.15
CA GLU A 247 -9.66 -1.29 6.25
C GLU A 247 -10.72 -1.63 5.19
N TYR A 248 -10.69 -2.87 4.71
CA TYR A 248 -11.67 -3.39 3.76
C TYR A 248 -12.78 -4.21 4.45
N TRP A 249 -12.81 -4.24 5.78
CA TRP A 249 -13.84 -4.93 6.57
C TRP A 249 -14.00 -6.40 6.18
N ALA A 250 -12.91 -7.07 5.82
CA ALA A 250 -12.90 -8.45 5.36
C ALA A 250 -12.93 -9.44 6.53
N ASP A 251 -13.60 -10.57 6.31
CA ASP A 251 -13.73 -11.66 7.27
C ASP A 251 -12.45 -12.53 7.31
N GLY A 252 -12.45 -13.55 8.17
CA GLY A 252 -11.44 -14.61 8.22
C GLY A 252 -10.68 -14.68 9.55
N ASP A 253 -9.96 -15.80 9.76
CA ASP A 253 -9.08 -15.97 10.91
C ASP A 253 -7.80 -15.13 10.74
N TRP A 254 -7.97 -13.83 10.92
CA TRP A 254 -6.90 -12.86 10.76
C TRP A 254 -5.78 -13.09 11.78
N ILE A 255 -6.03 -13.69 12.95
CA ILE A 255 -4.99 -13.90 13.97
C ILE A 255 -4.05 -15.02 13.51
N ALA A 256 -4.62 -16.07 12.93
CA ALA A 256 -3.86 -17.14 12.31
C ALA A 256 -3.08 -16.62 11.10
N ALA A 257 -3.73 -15.85 10.22
CA ALA A 257 -3.10 -15.32 9.02
C ALA A 257 -1.92 -14.38 9.35
N ASP A 258 -2.09 -13.47 10.30
CA ASP A 258 -1.02 -12.58 10.81
C ASP A 258 0.14 -13.38 11.41
N ARG A 259 -0.17 -14.42 12.19
CA ARG A 259 0.84 -15.31 12.77
C ARG A 259 1.62 -16.05 11.68
N LEU A 260 0.94 -16.57 10.66
CA LEU A 260 1.56 -17.29 9.55
C LEU A 260 2.44 -16.38 8.71
N MET A 261 2.03 -15.14 8.41
CA MET A 261 2.91 -14.16 7.75
C MET A 261 4.21 -13.94 8.53
N GLY A 262 4.12 -13.89 9.86
CA GLY A 262 5.30 -13.83 10.74
C GLY A 262 6.18 -15.07 10.65
N GLN A 263 5.58 -16.25 10.56
CA GLN A 263 6.31 -17.52 10.39
C GLN A 263 7.03 -17.57 9.03
N VAL A 264 6.37 -17.17 7.95
CA VAL A 264 7.01 -17.09 6.62
C VAL A 264 8.23 -16.17 6.67
N SER A 265 8.06 -14.98 7.24
CA SER A 265 9.12 -13.96 7.32
C SER A 265 10.32 -14.37 8.18
N SER A 266 10.13 -15.27 9.15
CA SER A 266 11.14 -15.63 10.15
C SER A 266 11.76 -17.00 9.91
N ASN A 267 10.91 -18.00 9.62
CA ASN A 267 11.25 -19.42 9.64
C ASN A 267 11.23 -20.08 8.25
N MET A 268 10.71 -19.41 7.21
CA MET A 268 10.68 -19.90 5.82
C MET A 268 11.53 -19.07 4.88
N ARG A 269 12.59 -18.44 5.41
CA ARG A 269 13.41 -17.48 4.66
C ARG A 269 14.21 -18.11 3.51
N ASP A 270 14.43 -19.42 3.58
CA ASP A 270 15.21 -20.19 2.61
C ASP A 270 14.32 -20.97 1.62
N GLU A 271 12.99 -20.88 1.75
CA GLU A 271 12.06 -21.50 0.82
C GLU A 271 12.13 -20.81 -0.56
N PRO A 272 12.02 -21.55 -1.67
CA PRO A 272 12.06 -20.97 -3.00
C PRO A 272 10.80 -20.14 -3.29
N CYS A 273 10.96 -19.13 -4.15
CA CYS A 273 9.84 -18.32 -4.64
C CYS A 273 9.20 -18.96 -5.88
N ALA A 274 7.88 -18.96 -5.97
CA ALA A 274 7.14 -19.58 -7.09
C ALA A 274 7.42 -18.90 -8.44
N ASP A 275 7.76 -17.61 -8.43
CA ASP A 275 8.13 -16.83 -9.61
C ASP A 275 9.60 -17.01 -10.01
N GLY A 276 10.37 -17.85 -9.29
CA GLY A 276 11.80 -18.04 -9.54
C GLY A 276 12.68 -16.85 -9.14
N GLY A 277 12.11 -15.82 -8.52
CA GLY A 277 12.85 -14.65 -8.07
C GLY A 277 13.81 -14.95 -6.92
N GLU A 278 14.90 -14.17 -6.83
CA GLU A 278 15.90 -14.31 -5.78
C GLU A 278 15.48 -13.68 -4.44
N GLY A 279 15.94 -14.29 -3.34
CA GLY A 279 15.79 -13.78 -1.98
C GLY A 279 14.68 -14.49 -1.19
N PRO A 280 14.48 -14.08 0.08
CA PRO A 280 13.49 -14.73 0.93
C PRO A 280 12.07 -14.47 0.40
N PRO A 281 11.18 -15.47 0.48
CA PRO A 281 9.83 -15.34 -0.02
C PRO A 281 9.03 -14.34 0.82
N SER A 282 8.10 -13.69 0.14
CA SER A 282 7.11 -12.79 0.68
C SER A 282 5.75 -13.49 0.64
N PRO A 283 5.00 -13.54 1.75
CA PRO A 283 3.68 -14.15 1.76
C PRO A 283 2.72 -13.32 0.89
N ASP A 284 2.19 -13.93 -0.17
CA ASP A 284 1.18 -13.33 -1.05
C ASP A 284 -0.19 -13.96 -0.80
N HIS A 285 -1.21 -13.10 -0.72
CA HIS A 285 -2.60 -13.53 -0.52
C HIS A 285 -3.15 -14.20 -1.80
N ILE A 286 -3.73 -15.39 -1.62
CA ILE A 286 -4.50 -16.06 -2.68
C ILE A 286 -5.94 -15.58 -2.55
N GLY A 287 -6.35 -14.68 -3.45
CA GLY A 287 -7.52 -13.85 -3.25
C GLY A 287 -7.17 -12.57 -2.47
N PRO A 288 -7.03 -11.42 -3.13
CA PRO A 288 -6.64 -10.17 -2.46
C PRO A 288 -7.72 -9.67 -1.49
N ILE A 289 -7.33 -9.36 -0.25
CA ILE A 289 -8.23 -8.78 0.78
C ILE A 289 -8.99 -7.55 0.26
N SER A 290 -8.34 -6.70 -0.54
CA SER A 290 -8.95 -5.50 -1.13
C SER A 290 -10.09 -5.77 -2.11
N LEU A 291 -10.32 -7.03 -2.48
CA LEU A 291 -11.44 -7.47 -3.31
C LEU A 291 -12.52 -8.19 -2.50
N GLY A 292 -12.37 -8.28 -1.18
CA GLY A 292 -13.31 -8.92 -0.26
C GLY A 292 -13.03 -10.39 0.06
N PHE A 293 -11.87 -10.93 -0.34
CA PHE A 293 -11.43 -12.25 0.11
C PHE A 293 -11.02 -12.23 1.58
N CYS A 294 -11.27 -13.34 2.27
CA CYS A 294 -10.95 -13.48 3.69
C CYS A 294 -9.44 -13.43 3.95
N HIS A 295 -9.03 -12.88 5.09
CA HIS A 295 -7.63 -12.97 5.55
C HIS A 295 -7.38 -14.37 6.13
N ARG A 296 -7.00 -15.30 5.27
CA ARG A 296 -6.83 -16.72 5.59
C ARG A 296 -5.37 -17.05 5.92
N PRO A 297 -5.12 -18.04 6.81
CA PRO A 297 -3.79 -18.55 7.06
C PRO A 297 -3.29 -19.46 5.92
N GLU A 298 -3.26 -18.95 4.69
CA GLU A 298 -2.68 -19.63 3.53
C GLU A 298 -2.07 -18.60 2.60
N PHE A 299 -0.78 -18.75 2.28
CA PHE A 299 -0.05 -17.84 1.41
C PHE A 299 0.66 -18.57 0.28
N HIS A 300 0.72 -17.91 -0.86
CA HIS A 300 1.60 -18.27 -1.96
C HIS A 300 2.94 -17.55 -1.75
N LEU A 301 4.05 -18.29 -1.83
CA LEU A 301 5.39 -17.78 -1.59
C LEU A 301 5.95 -17.16 -2.88
N LEU A 302 5.96 -15.83 -2.95
CA LEU A 302 6.47 -15.06 -4.09
C LEU A 302 7.67 -14.21 -3.71
N SER A 303 8.53 -13.85 -4.66
CA SER A 303 9.55 -12.83 -4.43
C SER A 303 8.89 -11.48 -4.13
N LYS A 304 9.60 -10.60 -3.40
CA LYS A 304 9.08 -9.26 -3.08
C LYS A 304 8.70 -8.45 -4.32
N ALA A 305 9.45 -8.61 -5.41
CA ALA A 305 9.18 -7.93 -6.67
C ALA A 305 7.88 -8.45 -7.30
N ALA A 306 7.70 -9.77 -7.37
CA ALA A 306 6.50 -10.38 -7.93
C ALA A 306 5.24 -10.09 -7.10
N ASN A 307 5.33 -10.21 -5.76
CA ASN A 307 4.24 -9.88 -4.84
C ASN A 307 3.81 -8.41 -5.01
N SER A 308 4.78 -7.48 -5.01
CA SER A 308 4.50 -6.05 -5.27
C SER A 308 3.90 -5.81 -6.66
N ALA A 309 4.34 -6.55 -7.68
CA ALA A 309 3.82 -6.40 -9.04
C ALA A 309 2.39 -6.94 -9.16
N LYS A 310 2.06 -8.07 -8.54
CA LYS A 310 0.71 -8.68 -8.56
C LYS A 310 -0.34 -7.72 -8.03
N ASN A 311 -0.04 -7.03 -6.92
CA ASN A 311 -0.94 -6.09 -6.25
C ASN A 311 -2.29 -6.77 -5.92
N ASN A 312 -3.42 -6.26 -6.41
CA ASN A 312 -4.75 -6.85 -6.19
C ASN A 312 -5.30 -7.61 -7.41
N ARG A 313 -4.43 -8.07 -8.31
CA ARG A 313 -4.85 -8.79 -9.53
C ARG A 313 -4.80 -10.29 -9.28
N MET A 314 -5.90 -10.98 -9.59
CA MET A 314 -5.95 -12.44 -9.59
C MET A 314 -5.55 -12.99 -10.97
N SER A 315 -4.87 -14.12 -10.96
CA SER A 315 -4.63 -15.02 -12.09
C SER A 315 -5.71 -16.11 -12.15
N LYS A 316 -5.80 -16.83 -13.27
CA LYS A 316 -6.64 -18.03 -13.38
C LYS A 316 -6.25 -19.08 -12.34
N TRP A 317 -4.97 -19.21 -12.03
CA TRP A 317 -4.50 -20.14 -11.01
C TRP A 317 -5.07 -19.80 -9.63
N ASP A 318 -5.06 -18.51 -9.24
CA ASP A 318 -5.66 -18.07 -7.97
C ASP A 318 -7.13 -18.48 -7.89
N ILE A 319 -7.89 -18.28 -8.98
CA ILE A 319 -9.32 -18.64 -9.04
C ILE A 319 -9.54 -20.15 -8.90
N LEU A 320 -8.74 -20.97 -9.59
CA LEU A 320 -8.86 -22.42 -9.49
C LEU A 320 -8.51 -22.91 -8.08
N HIS A 321 -7.47 -22.36 -7.46
CA HIS A 321 -7.08 -22.68 -6.09
C HIS A 321 -8.18 -22.30 -5.09
N LEU A 322 -8.76 -21.11 -5.22
CA LEU A 322 -9.86 -20.64 -4.39
C LEU A 322 -11.10 -21.55 -4.50
N LYS A 323 -11.48 -21.96 -5.72
CA LYS A 323 -12.58 -22.91 -5.94
C LYS A 323 -12.32 -24.26 -5.27
N GLU A 324 -11.08 -24.74 -5.29
CA GLU A 324 -10.71 -25.99 -4.63
C GLU A 324 -10.74 -25.87 -3.10
N ALA A 325 -10.29 -24.74 -2.56
CA ALA A 325 -10.41 -24.44 -1.13
C ALA A 325 -11.89 -24.39 -0.69
N GLU A 326 -12.74 -23.72 -1.47
CA GLU A 326 -14.18 -23.64 -1.23
C GLU A 326 -14.85 -25.03 -1.23
N LYS A 327 -14.51 -25.90 -2.18
CA LYS A 327 -15.00 -27.30 -2.22
C LYS A 327 -14.62 -28.11 -0.97
N LYS A 328 -13.52 -27.75 -0.31
CA LYS A 328 -13.08 -28.35 0.96
C LYS A 328 -13.80 -27.74 2.17
N GLY A 329 -14.78 -26.87 1.96
CA GLY A 329 -15.53 -26.20 3.02
C GLY A 329 -14.81 -25.00 3.62
N ILE A 330 -13.76 -24.50 2.98
CA ILE A 330 -13.03 -23.31 3.46
C ILE A 330 -13.76 -22.05 3.00
N THR A 331 -14.12 -21.18 3.95
CA THR A 331 -14.65 -19.84 3.64
C THR A 331 -13.56 -18.99 2.99
N ILE A 332 -13.78 -18.59 1.73
CA ILE A 332 -12.79 -17.83 0.94
C ILE A 332 -13.13 -16.35 0.75
N CYS A 333 -14.41 -15.99 0.81
CA CYS A 333 -14.89 -14.62 0.64
C CYS A 333 -15.60 -14.14 1.90
N SER A 334 -15.47 -12.85 2.18
CA SER A 334 -16.26 -12.19 3.21
C SER A 334 -17.73 -12.18 2.80
N TRP A 335 -18.63 -12.05 3.77
CA TRP A 335 -20.09 -12.10 3.54
C TRP A 335 -20.59 -11.19 2.40
N TYR A 336 -19.98 -10.02 2.21
CA TYR A 336 -20.38 -9.07 1.17
C TYR A 336 -19.82 -9.41 -0.23
N ALA A 337 -18.80 -10.26 -0.31
CA ALA A 337 -18.12 -10.64 -1.56
C ALA A 337 -18.54 -12.03 -2.05
N GLU A 338 -19.05 -12.88 -1.16
CA GLU A 338 -19.56 -14.20 -1.49
C GLU A 338 -20.62 -14.21 -2.60
N PRO A 339 -21.64 -13.31 -2.59
CA PRO A 339 -22.63 -13.25 -3.67
C PRO A 339 -22.03 -13.10 -5.08
N ILE A 340 -21.17 -12.10 -5.29
CA ILE A 340 -20.58 -11.82 -6.60
C ILE A 340 -19.59 -12.91 -7.02
N TRP A 341 -18.85 -13.46 -6.06
CA TRP A 341 -17.95 -14.60 -6.30
C TRP A 341 -18.72 -15.81 -6.82
N ASN A 342 -19.82 -16.17 -6.16
CA ASN A 342 -20.64 -17.32 -6.53
C ASN A 342 -21.24 -17.19 -7.94
N ILE A 343 -21.63 -15.98 -8.36
CA ILE A 343 -22.18 -15.75 -9.70
C ILE A 343 -21.10 -15.84 -10.79
N LEU A 344 -19.88 -15.38 -10.52
CA LEU A 344 -18.87 -15.13 -11.57
C LEU A 344 -17.70 -16.12 -11.61
N LYS A 345 -17.40 -16.85 -10.52
CA LYS A 345 -16.21 -17.74 -10.44
C LYS A 345 -16.13 -18.76 -11.57
N ASP A 346 -17.28 -19.25 -12.05
CA ASP A 346 -17.36 -20.24 -13.15
C ASP A 346 -17.26 -19.62 -14.55
N LYS A 347 -17.37 -18.29 -14.67
CA LYS A 347 -17.15 -17.59 -15.95
C LYS A 347 -15.66 -17.44 -16.29
N VAL A 348 -14.75 -17.65 -15.33
CA VAL A 348 -13.31 -17.45 -15.53
C VAL A 348 -12.68 -18.59 -16.34
N LYS A 349 -12.22 -18.28 -17.56
CA LYS A 349 -11.59 -19.25 -18.47
C LYS A 349 -10.09 -19.02 -18.67
N ASN A 350 -9.62 -17.79 -18.48
CA ASN A 350 -8.25 -17.34 -18.72
C ASN A 350 -7.88 -16.19 -17.76
N ASP A 351 -6.64 -15.71 -17.82
CA ASP A 351 -6.16 -14.62 -16.96
C ASP A 351 -6.85 -13.27 -17.23
N GLU A 352 -7.33 -13.02 -18.45
CA GLU A 352 -8.10 -11.81 -18.74
C GLU A 352 -9.44 -11.84 -17.99
N HIS A 353 -10.16 -12.96 -18.00
CA HIS A 353 -11.37 -13.13 -17.18
C HIS A 353 -11.07 -13.00 -15.68
N ALA A 354 -9.92 -13.47 -15.20
CA ALA A 354 -9.53 -13.32 -13.79
C ALA A 354 -9.28 -11.85 -13.43
N ARG A 355 -8.65 -11.07 -14.34
CA ARG A 355 -8.48 -9.62 -14.19
C ARG A 355 -9.82 -8.88 -14.23
N ARG A 356 -10.72 -9.28 -15.11
CA ARG A 356 -12.08 -8.75 -15.23
C ARG A 356 -12.88 -8.97 -13.94
N LEU A 357 -12.90 -10.20 -13.43
CA LEU A 357 -13.49 -10.52 -12.13
C LEU A 357 -12.86 -9.67 -11.01
N SER A 358 -11.53 -9.51 -11.03
CA SER A 358 -10.83 -8.64 -10.06
C SER A 358 -11.32 -7.19 -10.09
N LYS A 359 -11.61 -6.63 -11.29
CA LYS A 359 -12.17 -5.28 -11.44
C LYS A 359 -13.60 -5.20 -10.92
N ILE A 360 -14.44 -6.19 -11.21
CA ILE A 360 -15.84 -6.26 -10.74
C ILE A 360 -15.90 -6.39 -9.21
N MET A 361 -15.14 -7.31 -8.62
CA MET A 361 -15.11 -7.49 -7.16
C MET A 361 -14.61 -6.25 -6.43
N ARG A 362 -13.74 -5.44 -7.06
CA ARG A 362 -13.33 -4.13 -6.51
C ARG A 362 -14.50 -3.16 -6.42
N ASP A 363 -15.37 -3.12 -7.43
CA ASP A 363 -16.58 -2.27 -7.37
C ASP A 363 -17.62 -2.83 -6.40
N ASN A 364 -17.73 -4.17 -6.29
CA ASN A 364 -18.53 -4.80 -5.24
C ASN A 364 -18.05 -4.38 -3.84
N GLN A 365 -16.74 -4.43 -3.59
CA GLN A 365 -16.12 -4.01 -2.34
C GLN A 365 -16.44 -2.54 -2.01
N ARG A 366 -16.48 -1.66 -3.01
CA ARG A 366 -16.88 -0.25 -2.82
C ARG A 366 -18.35 -0.10 -2.43
N ASN A 367 -19.24 -0.90 -3.02
CA ASN A 367 -20.65 -0.93 -2.65
C ASN A 367 -20.82 -1.42 -1.19
N ALA A 368 -20.07 -2.44 -0.77
CA ALA A 368 -20.05 -2.89 0.61
C ALA A 368 -19.56 -1.79 1.58
N MET A 369 -18.48 -1.07 1.25
CA MET A 369 -18.00 0.06 2.07
C MET A 369 -18.99 1.22 2.15
N TYR A 370 -19.72 1.48 1.06
CA TYR A 370 -20.80 2.46 1.07
C TYR A 370 -21.90 2.03 2.05
N LEU A 371 -22.37 0.79 1.96
CA LEU A 371 -23.37 0.21 2.86
C LEU A 371 -22.92 0.27 4.33
N LEU A 372 -21.67 -0.10 4.63
CA LEU A 372 -21.13 0.00 6.01
C LEU A 372 -21.02 1.45 6.49
N SER A 373 -20.63 2.39 5.61
CA SER A 373 -20.63 3.81 5.93
C SER A 373 -22.03 4.33 6.22
N GLN A 374 -23.04 3.83 5.50
CA GLN A 374 -24.44 4.18 5.71
C GLN A 374 -24.97 3.69 7.06
N MET A 375 -24.60 2.48 7.49
CA MET A 375 -24.87 1.97 8.84
C MET A 375 -24.22 2.84 9.92
N LYS A 376 -22.96 3.26 9.71
CA LYS A 376 -22.25 4.13 10.66
C LYS A 376 -22.95 5.48 10.82
N THR A 377 -23.32 6.13 9.72
CA THR A 377 -24.03 7.42 9.72
C THR A 377 -25.36 7.34 10.47
N ARG A 378 -26.03 6.19 10.43
CA ARG A 378 -27.28 5.94 11.16
C ARG A 378 -27.08 5.55 12.63
N GLY A 379 -25.83 5.41 13.09
CA GLY A 379 -25.51 5.22 14.51
C GLY A 379 -25.25 3.77 14.93
N GLU A 380 -25.10 2.83 13.99
CA GLU A 380 -25.01 1.39 14.31
C GLU A 380 -23.59 0.92 14.68
N TYR A 381 -23.00 1.59 15.67
CA TYR A 381 -21.63 1.35 16.10
C TYR A 381 -21.41 -0.04 16.71
N ALA A 382 -22.36 -0.57 17.47
CA ALA A 382 -22.27 -1.87 18.14
C ALA A 382 -22.31 -3.02 17.13
N PHE A 383 -23.24 -2.98 16.18
CA PHE A 383 -23.33 -3.95 15.10
C PHE A 383 -22.09 -3.90 14.19
N LEU A 384 -21.61 -2.70 13.83
CA LEU A 384 -20.36 -2.57 13.07
C LEU A 384 -19.17 -3.15 13.84
N SER A 385 -19.07 -2.91 15.14
CA SER A 385 -17.99 -3.48 15.96
C SER A 385 -18.01 -5.01 15.99
N TYR A 386 -19.20 -5.61 15.95
CA TYR A 386 -19.39 -7.05 15.86
C TYR A 386 -18.80 -7.64 14.57
N LEU A 387 -19.00 -6.96 13.42
CA LEU A 387 -18.46 -7.40 12.13
C LEU A 387 -16.92 -7.42 12.05
N LEU A 388 -16.21 -6.82 13.02
CA LEU A 388 -14.74 -6.84 13.05
C LEU A 388 -14.14 -8.10 13.69
N GLU A 389 -14.98 -9.03 14.17
CA GLU A 389 -14.57 -10.30 14.81
C GLU A 389 -13.46 -10.11 15.86
N LEU A 390 -13.65 -9.13 16.75
CA LEU A 390 -12.63 -8.70 17.73
C LEU A 390 -12.20 -9.84 18.66
N GLU A 391 -13.09 -10.81 18.93
CA GLU A 391 -12.83 -11.97 19.78
C GLU A 391 -11.63 -12.81 19.34
N ARG A 392 -11.28 -12.82 18.04
CA ARG A 392 -10.12 -13.55 17.51
C ARG A 392 -8.81 -13.10 18.19
N ALA A 393 -8.77 -11.89 18.75
CA ALA A 393 -7.62 -11.37 19.51
C ALA A 393 -7.34 -12.15 20.80
N ASN A 394 -8.36 -12.83 21.33
CA ASN A 394 -8.28 -13.62 22.56
C ASN A 394 -7.45 -14.89 22.41
N PHE A 395 -7.06 -15.26 21.18
CA PHE A 395 -6.34 -16.49 20.92
C PHE A 395 -4.88 -16.26 20.52
N ASN A 396 -4.01 -17.14 21.00
CA ASN A 396 -2.74 -17.49 20.40
C ASN A 396 -2.96 -18.57 19.34
N VAL A 397 -2.13 -18.56 18.30
CA VAL A 397 -2.22 -19.52 17.20
C VAL A 397 -0.89 -20.22 17.01
N GLU A 398 -0.95 -21.54 16.91
CA GLU A 398 0.17 -22.41 16.60
C GLU A 398 -0.16 -23.29 15.39
N PHE A 399 0.85 -23.52 14.54
CA PHE A 399 0.73 -24.29 13.31
C PHE A 399 1.48 -25.60 13.46
N ASN A 400 0.75 -26.72 13.47
CA ASN A 400 1.36 -28.04 13.56
C ASN A 400 1.87 -28.50 12.19
N SER A 401 3.14 -28.91 12.14
CA SER A 401 3.81 -29.37 10.91
C SER A 401 3.78 -28.36 9.76
N LEU A 402 3.97 -27.08 10.10
CA LEU A 402 4.02 -26.01 9.12
C LEU A 402 5.20 -26.19 8.16
N LYS A 403 4.94 -26.17 6.84
CA LYS A 403 5.95 -26.30 5.78
C LYS A 403 5.48 -25.60 4.50
N ALA A 404 6.37 -25.47 3.52
CA ALA A 404 5.99 -25.12 2.16
C ALA A 404 5.83 -26.38 1.29
N VAL A 405 4.77 -26.46 0.49
CA VAL A 405 4.58 -27.49 -0.54
C VAL A 405 4.10 -26.80 -1.80
N ASN A 406 4.81 -27.00 -2.92
CA ASN A 406 4.52 -26.33 -4.20
C ASN A 406 4.35 -24.81 -4.01
N TYR A 407 5.28 -24.21 -3.25
CA TYR A 407 5.30 -22.78 -2.93
C TYR A 407 4.10 -22.28 -2.10
N LEU A 408 3.30 -23.17 -1.53
CA LEU A 408 2.18 -22.84 -0.66
C LEU A 408 2.51 -23.18 0.79
N THR A 409 2.12 -22.31 1.71
CA THR A 409 2.15 -22.64 3.14
C THR A 409 1.09 -23.70 3.44
N VAL A 410 1.52 -24.83 4.02
CA VAL A 410 0.63 -25.91 4.43
C VAL A 410 0.94 -26.35 5.86
N TYR A 411 -0.09 -26.77 6.57
CA TYR A 411 0.00 -27.28 7.94
C TYR A 411 -1.08 -28.37 8.12
N ASN A 412 -0.87 -29.24 9.10
CA ASN A 412 -1.81 -30.34 9.35
C ASN A 412 -2.97 -29.89 10.23
N GLU A 413 -2.69 -29.04 11.22
CA GLU A 413 -3.65 -28.59 12.20
C GLU A 413 -3.30 -27.17 12.67
N LEU A 414 -4.34 -26.40 12.96
CA LEU A 414 -4.28 -25.08 13.58
C LEU A 414 -4.74 -25.22 15.04
N GLN A 415 -3.91 -24.82 15.99
CA GLN A 415 -4.26 -24.85 17.41
C GLN A 415 -4.45 -23.43 17.95
N HIS A 416 -5.57 -23.21 18.62
CA HIS A 416 -5.88 -21.98 19.32
C HIS A 416 -5.78 -22.21 20.84
N SER A 417 -5.01 -21.37 21.51
CA SER A 417 -4.95 -21.32 22.98
C SER A 417 -5.31 -19.93 23.48
N GLU A 418 -5.90 -19.81 24.65
CA GLU A 418 -6.27 -18.50 25.20
C GLU A 418 -5.02 -17.64 25.44
N ARG A 419 -5.16 -16.33 25.24
CA ARG A 419 -4.10 -15.34 25.43
C ARG A 419 -4.35 -14.48 26.67
N VAL A 420 -3.27 -13.95 27.25
CA VAL A 420 -3.30 -12.92 28.29
C VAL A 420 -4.18 -11.73 27.90
N VAL A 421 -5.13 -11.41 28.79
CA VAL A 421 -6.23 -10.44 28.59
C VAL A 421 -5.74 -9.07 28.10
N LYS A 422 -4.72 -8.48 28.77
CA LYS A 422 -4.25 -7.12 28.46
C LYS A 422 -3.78 -6.93 27.01
N TYR A 423 -3.09 -7.91 26.45
CA TYR A 423 -2.62 -7.82 25.05
C TYR A 423 -3.78 -8.00 24.06
N SER A 424 -4.74 -8.86 24.39
CA SER A 424 -5.95 -9.05 23.58
C SER A 424 -6.73 -7.73 23.48
N GLU A 425 -6.96 -7.05 24.61
CA GLU A 425 -7.67 -5.76 24.65
C GLU A 425 -6.98 -4.71 23.78
N GLU A 426 -5.66 -4.58 23.87
CA GLU A 426 -4.89 -3.64 23.06
C GLU A 426 -5.05 -3.91 21.55
N GLN A 427 -5.04 -5.19 21.16
CA GLN A 427 -5.28 -5.59 19.78
C GLN A 427 -6.71 -5.26 19.34
N LYS A 428 -7.72 -5.58 20.15
CA LYS A 428 -9.12 -5.28 19.87
C LYS A 428 -9.36 -3.78 19.69
N SER A 429 -8.91 -2.96 20.62
CA SER A 429 -9.06 -1.50 20.58
C SER A 429 -8.40 -0.88 19.35
N ARG A 430 -7.21 -1.38 18.99
CA ARG A 430 -6.51 -0.96 17.77
C ARG A 430 -7.33 -1.28 16.51
N ARG A 431 -7.91 -2.47 16.42
CA ARG A 431 -8.68 -2.93 15.25
C ARG A 431 -9.98 -2.16 15.09
N LEU A 432 -10.69 -1.99 16.20
CA LEU A 432 -11.88 -1.16 16.27
C LEU A 432 -11.58 0.23 15.68
N ARG A 433 -10.52 0.87 16.17
CA ARG A 433 -10.09 2.18 15.68
C ARG A 433 -9.75 2.17 14.18
N ILE A 434 -8.97 1.21 13.69
CA ILE A 434 -8.59 1.14 12.26
C ILE A 434 -9.83 0.96 11.36
N GLY A 435 -10.76 0.07 11.72
CA GLY A 435 -11.97 -0.17 10.93
C GLY A 435 -12.84 1.08 10.81
N PHE A 436 -13.08 1.77 11.93
CA PHE A 436 -13.87 3.00 11.94
C PHE A 436 -13.15 4.20 11.27
N GLU A 437 -11.83 4.34 11.45
CA GLU A 437 -11.01 5.32 10.71
C GLU A 437 -11.08 5.06 9.18
N ALA A 438 -11.17 3.79 8.77
CA ALA A 438 -11.31 3.43 7.35
C ALA A 438 -12.68 3.85 6.79
N LEU A 439 -13.77 3.71 7.57
CA LEU A 439 -15.09 4.23 7.18
C LEU A 439 -15.09 5.77 7.08
N ASP A 440 -14.44 6.48 8.00
CA ASP A 440 -14.31 7.95 7.92
C ASP A 440 -13.48 8.39 6.72
N SER A 441 -12.39 7.68 6.45
CA SER A 441 -11.62 7.90 5.23
C SER A 441 -12.43 7.57 3.98
N TYR A 442 -13.35 6.60 4.07
CA TYR A 442 -14.29 6.26 3.01
C TYR A 442 -15.21 7.44 2.68
N SER A 443 -15.94 7.93 3.68
CA SER A 443 -16.97 8.97 3.56
C SER A 443 -16.42 10.37 3.25
N SER A 444 -15.26 10.75 3.78
CA SER A 444 -14.69 12.11 3.65
C SER A 444 -14.09 12.48 2.29
N LYS A 445 -14.02 11.54 1.33
CA LYS A 445 -13.45 11.83 -0.01
C LYS A 445 -14.55 12.28 -0.97
N GLU A 446 -14.76 13.60 -1.05
CA GLU A 446 -15.73 14.28 -1.94
C GLU A 446 -15.62 13.90 -3.43
N ASN A 447 -14.45 13.46 -3.91
CA ASN A 447 -14.19 13.16 -5.34
C ASN A 447 -14.11 11.66 -5.67
N ARG A 448 -14.75 10.76 -4.91
CA ARG A 448 -14.85 9.37 -5.37
C ARG A 448 -15.92 9.27 -6.43
N HIS A 449 -15.52 9.02 -7.68
CA HIS A 449 -16.39 8.39 -8.68
C HIS A 449 -16.76 6.98 -8.22
N THR A 450 -17.66 6.87 -7.24
CA THR A 450 -18.12 5.60 -6.69
C THR A 450 -19.18 5.05 -7.61
N PHE A 451 -18.88 3.93 -8.25
CA PHE A 451 -19.85 3.22 -9.07
C PHE A 451 -20.76 2.40 -8.16
N LEU A 452 -21.86 3.02 -7.74
CA LEU A 452 -22.88 2.42 -6.91
C LEU A 452 -23.99 1.85 -7.80
N VAL A 453 -24.42 0.63 -7.48
CA VAL A 453 -25.52 -0.07 -8.16
C VAL A 453 -26.52 -0.58 -7.13
N ALA A 454 -27.71 -1.01 -7.58
CA ALA A 454 -28.80 -1.47 -6.70
C ALA A 454 -29.10 -0.54 -5.50
N SER A 455 -28.96 0.79 -5.67
CA SER A 455 -29.01 1.73 -4.54
C SER A 455 -30.36 1.74 -3.82
N GLU A 456 -31.45 1.54 -4.55
CA GLU A 456 -32.80 1.46 -3.98
C GLU A 456 -32.97 0.20 -3.12
N GLN A 457 -32.50 -0.95 -3.60
CA GLN A 457 -32.55 -2.22 -2.86
C GLN A 457 -31.65 -2.18 -1.62
N ILE A 458 -30.46 -1.57 -1.74
CA ILE A 458 -29.58 -1.35 -0.59
C ILE A 458 -30.29 -0.48 0.45
N GLU A 459 -30.90 0.64 0.04
CA GLU A 459 -31.58 1.53 0.98
C GLU A 459 -32.77 0.85 1.67
N PHE A 460 -33.56 0.06 0.93
CA PHE A 460 -34.62 -0.75 1.51
C PHE A 460 -34.09 -1.71 2.59
N LYS A 461 -33.01 -2.43 2.29
CA LYS A 461 -32.39 -3.36 3.27
C LYS A 461 -31.74 -2.64 4.44
N LEU A 462 -31.18 -1.45 4.23
CA LEU A 462 -30.67 -0.61 5.32
C LEU A 462 -31.80 -0.22 6.26
N VAL A 463 -32.98 0.20 5.76
CA VAL A 463 -34.13 0.52 6.61
C VAL A 463 -34.57 -0.69 7.43
N GLU A 464 -34.72 -1.87 6.81
CA GLU A 464 -35.07 -3.10 7.53
C GLU A 464 -34.06 -3.44 8.65
N CYS A 465 -32.76 -3.30 8.37
CA CYS A 465 -31.71 -3.50 9.37
C CYS A 465 -31.86 -2.55 10.56
N ILE A 466 -32.11 -1.27 10.30
CA ILE A 466 -32.19 -0.22 11.33
C ILE A 466 -33.44 -0.40 12.17
N ASP A 467 -34.58 -0.71 11.56
CA ASP A 467 -35.82 -1.00 12.28
C ASP A 467 -35.65 -2.21 13.20
N TYR A 468 -34.97 -3.26 12.73
CA TYR A 468 -34.65 -4.43 13.55
C TYR A 468 -33.71 -4.10 14.72
N LEU A 469 -32.63 -3.35 14.47
CA LEU A 469 -31.67 -2.96 15.50
C LEU A 469 -32.30 -2.05 16.57
N ASN A 470 -33.15 -1.11 16.17
CA ASN A 470 -33.92 -0.27 17.08
C ASN A 470 -34.86 -1.09 17.98
N ALA A 471 -35.39 -2.21 17.48
CA ALA A 471 -36.25 -3.11 18.25
C ALA A 471 -35.50 -3.93 19.31
N LEU A 472 -34.16 -3.98 19.30
CA LEU A 472 -33.36 -4.68 20.32
C LEU A 472 -33.37 -3.98 21.70
N GLY A 473 -33.89 -2.76 21.77
CA GLY A 473 -34.15 -2.07 23.03
C GLY A 473 -32.93 -1.42 23.66
N LYS A 474 -33.07 -1.06 24.94
CA LYS A 474 -32.18 -0.12 25.65
C LYS A 474 -30.72 -0.57 25.72
N GLU A 475 -30.45 -1.86 25.85
CA GLU A 475 -29.08 -2.37 25.97
C GLU A 475 -28.27 -2.13 24.69
N HIS A 476 -28.88 -2.34 23.53
CA HIS A 476 -28.26 -2.09 22.23
C HIS A 476 -27.96 -0.59 22.04
N VAL A 477 -28.93 0.28 22.38
CA VAL A 477 -28.77 1.74 22.31
C VAL A 477 -27.60 2.21 23.19
N LEU A 478 -27.53 1.74 24.44
CA LEU A 478 -26.42 2.08 25.35
C LEU A 478 -25.06 1.59 24.84
N LEU A 479 -25.02 0.43 24.17
CA LEU A 479 -23.79 -0.07 23.57
C LEU A 479 -23.38 0.77 22.35
N ASN A 480 -24.32 1.18 21.49
CA ASN A 480 -24.07 2.10 20.39
C ASN A 480 -23.44 3.42 20.89
N GLU A 481 -24.04 4.03 21.91
CA GLU A 481 -23.53 5.27 22.53
C GLU A 481 -22.13 5.09 23.13
N SER A 482 -21.90 3.96 23.83
CA SER A 482 -20.61 3.66 24.44
C SER A 482 -19.50 3.49 23.40
N VAL A 483 -19.77 2.75 22.32
CA VAL A 483 -18.81 2.53 21.23
C VAL A 483 -18.53 3.84 20.51
N LYS A 484 -19.57 4.59 20.15
CA LYS A 484 -19.44 5.89 19.50
C LYS A 484 -18.56 6.83 20.33
N THR A 485 -18.86 6.96 21.63
CA THR A 485 -18.09 7.82 22.54
C THR A 485 -16.62 7.41 22.59
N ALA A 486 -16.33 6.11 22.68
CA ALA A 486 -14.95 5.62 22.71
C ALA A 486 -14.19 5.90 21.40
N ILE A 487 -14.87 5.84 20.25
CA ILE A 487 -14.28 6.16 18.94
C ILE A 487 -14.04 7.67 18.82
N ASP A 488 -15.01 8.49 19.19
CA ASP A 488 -14.96 9.95 19.03
C ASP A 488 -13.90 10.61 19.94
N THR A 489 -13.74 10.12 21.17
CA THR A 489 -12.71 10.63 22.09
C THR A 489 -11.31 10.14 21.74
N GLY A 490 -11.20 8.95 21.15
CA GLY A 490 -9.93 8.30 20.80
C GLY A 490 -9.07 7.91 22.00
N PHE A 491 -9.59 7.93 23.23
CA PHE A 491 -8.85 7.51 24.42
C PHE A 491 -8.73 5.99 24.51
N ASP A 492 -7.49 5.48 24.56
CA ASP A 492 -7.21 4.04 24.61
C ASP A 492 -7.92 3.30 25.76
N ILE A 493 -8.16 3.96 26.90
CA ILE A 493 -8.86 3.36 28.05
C ILE A 493 -10.32 3.04 27.70
N GLN A 494 -11.05 4.02 27.14
CA GLN A 494 -12.47 3.84 26.78
C GLN A 494 -12.63 2.82 25.65
N LEU A 495 -11.69 2.80 24.69
CA LEU A 495 -11.65 1.79 23.65
C LEU A 495 -11.41 0.38 24.21
N ARG A 496 -10.65 0.20 25.30
CA ARG A 496 -10.42 -1.12 25.92
C ARG A 496 -11.64 -1.59 26.71
N GLU A 497 -12.35 -0.68 27.35
CA GLU A 497 -13.57 -1.02 28.09
C GLU A 497 -14.69 -1.47 27.16
N VAL A 498 -14.86 -0.81 26.01
CA VAL A 498 -15.99 -1.10 25.12
C VAL A 498 -15.82 -2.37 24.29
N VAL A 499 -14.59 -2.71 23.89
CA VAL A 499 -14.34 -3.89 23.04
C VAL A 499 -14.66 -5.22 23.74
N ASN A 500 -14.70 -5.25 25.06
CA ASN A 500 -15.13 -6.41 25.84
C ASN A 500 -16.65 -6.48 26.04
N LYS A 501 -17.40 -5.41 25.72
CA LYS A 501 -18.86 -5.36 25.76
C LYS A 501 -19.52 -5.72 24.43
N VAL A 502 -18.74 -5.70 23.33
CA VAL A 502 -19.21 -6.15 22.02
C VAL A 502 -19.50 -7.66 22.09
N PRO A 503 -20.68 -8.13 21.65
CA PRO A 503 -21.00 -9.55 21.65
C PRO A 503 -20.00 -10.38 20.86
N ASN A 504 -19.71 -11.58 21.36
CA ASN A 504 -18.92 -12.60 20.66
C ASN A 504 -19.75 -13.26 19.53
N LEU A 505 -19.08 -13.88 18.56
CA LEU A 505 -19.75 -14.63 17.50
C LEU A 505 -20.12 -16.05 17.99
N PRO A 506 -21.27 -16.60 17.56
CA PRO A 506 -22.36 -15.93 16.87
C PRO A 506 -23.31 -15.22 17.84
N PHE A 507 -23.71 -13.98 17.53
CA PHE A 507 -24.78 -13.28 18.24
C PHE A 507 -26.02 -13.18 17.35
N LYS A 508 -27.05 -14.00 17.65
CA LYS A 508 -28.23 -14.21 16.78
C LYS A 508 -28.86 -12.92 16.21
N PRO A 509 -29.10 -11.86 17.01
CA PRO A 509 -29.66 -10.62 16.47
C PRO A 509 -28.77 -9.97 15.40
N TYR A 510 -27.46 -9.94 15.59
CA TYR A 510 -26.54 -9.37 14.62
C TYR A 510 -26.31 -10.29 13.42
N GLU A 511 -26.37 -11.61 13.59
CA GLU A 511 -26.39 -12.54 12.45
C GLU A 511 -27.62 -12.33 11.56
N HIS A 512 -28.79 -12.03 12.14
CA HIS A 512 -29.98 -11.68 11.36
C HIS A 512 -29.78 -10.40 10.53
N VAL A 513 -29.23 -9.35 11.15
CA VAL A 513 -28.92 -8.10 10.44
C VAL A 513 -27.86 -8.34 9.35
N LYS A 514 -26.83 -9.13 9.63
CA LYS A 514 -25.82 -9.52 8.64
C LYS A 514 -26.46 -10.23 7.44
N ALA A 515 -27.43 -11.10 7.66
CA ALA A 515 -28.19 -11.76 6.59
C ALA A 515 -28.98 -10.77 5.71
N LEU A 516 -29.63 -9.77 6.31
CA LEU A 516 -30.32 -8.70 5.56
C LEU A 516 -29.34 -7.87 4.70
N LEU A 517 -28.14 -7.59 5.22
CA LEU A 517 -27.10 -6.91 4.43
C LEU A 517 -26.58 -7.80 3.28
N VAL A 518 -26.47 -9.12 3.50
CA VAL A 518 -26.15 -10.08 2.42
C VAL A 518 -27.21 -10.03 1.32
N GLU A 519 -28.49 -9.90 1.65
CA GLU A 519 -29.55 -9.72 0.63
C GLU A 519 -29.37 -8.44 -0.18
N GLY A 520 -28.97 -7.33 0.45
CA GLY A 520 -28.60 -6.10 -0.26
C GLY A 520 -27.42 -6.32 -1.20
N MET A 521 -26.39 -7.05 -0.75
CA MET A 521 -25.22 -7.39 -1.56
C MET A 521 -25.53 -8.39 -2.68
N ASN A 522 -26.56 -9.24 -2.55
CA ASN A 522 -27.05 -10.08 -3.66
C ASN A 522 -27.59 -9.24 -4.82
N ALA A 523 -28.30 -8.14 -4.53
CA ALA A 523 -28.79 -7.22 -5.55
C ALA A 523 -27.61 -6.52 -6.27
N VAL A 524 -26.64 -6.02 -5.50
CA VAL A 524 -25.40 -5.44 -6.05
C VAL A 524 -24.68 -6.44 -6.94
N ALA A 525 -24.52 -7.68 -6.47
CA ALA A 525 -23.83 -8.73 -7.19
C ALA A 525 -24.52 -9.06 -8.51
N THR A 526 -25.85 -9.06 -8.53
CA THR A 526 -26.64 -9.30 -9.74
C THR A 526 -26.40 -8.19 -10.79
N ASP A 527 -26.50 -6.93 -10.38
CA ASP A 527 -26.27 -5.78 -11.27
C ASP A 527 -24.84 -5.79 -11.84
N LEU A 528 -23.84 -5.98 -10.98
CA LEU A 528 -22.44 -6.03 -11.40
C LEU A 528 -22.15 -7.25 -12.29
N ALA A 529 -22.77 -8.39 -12.04
CA ALA A 529 -22.58 -9.58 -12.86
C ALA A 529 -23.16 -9.45 -14.28
N ASN A 530 -24.24 -8.66 -14.43
CA ASN A 530 -24.82 -8.32 -15.73
C ASN A 530 -23.90 -7.44 -16.57
N MET A 531 -22.96 -6.74 -15.92
CA MET A 531 -21.94 -5.93 -16.58
C MET A 531 -20.68 -6.72 -16.96
N TRP A 532 -20.69 -8.06 -16.92
CA TRP A 532 -19.50 -8.86 -17.21
C TRP A 532 -18.81 -8.49 -18.53
N ASP A 533 -19.57 -8.16 -19.58
CA ASP A 533 -19.05 -7.77 -20.89
C ASP A 533 -19.07 -6.24 -21.13
N ASP A 534 -19.32 -5.45 -20.08
CA ASP A 534 -19.30 -3.98 -20.15
C ASP A 534 -17.88 -3.45 -20.38
N ASP A 535 -17.75 -2.40 -21.20
CA ASP A 535 -16.49 -1.75 -21.54
C ASP A 535 -15.65 -1.37 -20.31
N ARG A 536 -16.30 -1.07 -19.17
CA ARG A 536 -15.68 -0.81 -17.86
C ARG A 536 -14.75 -1.94 -17.40
N TYR A 537 -15.09 -3.18 -17.73
CA TYR A 537 -14.42 -4.38 -17.22
C TYR A 537 -13.63 -5.13 -18.29
N VAL A 538 -14.05 -5.04 -19.56
CA VAL A 538 -13.39 -5.71 -20.69
C VAL A 538 -12.10 -4.99 -21.12
N ARG A 539 -12.07 -3.65 -21.08
CA ARG A 539 -10.93 -2.89 -21.59
C ARG A 539 -9.81 -2.79 -20.55
N GLY A 540 -8.60 -3.19 -20.98
CA GLY A 540 -7.37 -3.31 -20.20
C GLY A 540 -6.98 -2.02 -19.52
#